data_AF-A0AAV4T3J7-F1
#
_entry.id   AF-A0AAV4T3J7-F1
#
_cell.length_a   1.000
_cell.length_b   1.000
_cell.length_c   1.000
_cell.angle_alpha   90.00
_cell.angle_beta   90.00
_cell.angle_gamma   90.00
#
_symmetry.space_group_name_H-M   'P 1'
#
loop_
_entity.id
_entity.type
_entity.pdbx_description
1 polymer ?
#
loop_
_entity_poly.entity_id
_entity_poly.type
_entity_poly.pdbx_seq_one_letter_code
_entity_poly.pdbx_strand_id
1 'polypeptide(L)'
;KKDQSPKTPISKGKPNLRQIKKVNYKLSQASYKKLLLITKRNKFKEFITTITNNSLFGNNFNIISNKKKRNSIRKPIVNPQGTPSTTIEESNATIIDYHFPWSNRNSINPSAISQDDFNHFTPQEVEAVIQNIKPNKAVGVDGLPGEIIREIFLANKNWFIELLNLLVGRGIFPELWKIARVVLIEKEGKILDHPSHFRPICILPCWGKILDKFQTDSPITLKRKEYSATYNMTSARTDQPF
;
A
#
# COMPACT_ATOMS: atom_id res chain seq x y z
N LYS A 1 -76.39 40.72 -15.69
CA LYS A 1 -75.26 39.98 -16.32
C LYS A 1 -74.05 40.00 -15.40
N LYS A 2 -73.80 38.89 -14.69
CA LYS A 2 -72.48 38.41 -14.22
C LYS A 2 -72.73 37.13 -13.42
N ASP A 3 -72.89 36.02 -14.14
CA ASP A 3 -72.78 34.70 -13.54
C ASP A 3 -71.30 34.40 -13.30
N GLN A 4 -70.95 34.26 -12.02
CA GLN A 4 -69.67 33.72 -11.57
C GLN A 4 -69.79 32.19 -11.57
N SER A 5 -69.18 31.55 -12.56
CA SER A 5 -68.89 30.12 -12.51
C SER A 5 -67.54 29.89 -11.79
N PRO A 6 -67.42 28.85 -10.93
CA PRO A 6 -66.22 28.64 -10.12
C PRO A 6 -65.08 28.06 -10.96
N LYS A 7 -63.89 28.66 -10.83
CA LYS A 7 -62.64 28.11 -11.40
C LYS A 7 -62.33 26.77 -10.75
N THR A 8 -62.26 25.70 -11.55
CA THR A 8 -61.75 24.39 -11.14
C THR A 8 -60.29 24.49 -10.70
N PRO A 9 -59.87 23.80 -9.62
CA PRO A 9 -58.49 23.80 -9.19
C PRO A 9 -57.63 23.04 -10.19
N ILE A 10 -56.52 23.68 -10.57
CA ILE A 10 -55.48 23.16 -11.44
C ILE A 10 -54.94 21.84 -10.87
N SER A 11 -54.99 20.81 -11.71
CA SER A 11 -54.40 19.48 -11.54
C SER A 11 -53.01 19.55 -10.90
N LYS A 12 -52.85 18.92 -9.72
CA LYS A 12 -51.54 18.69 -9.10
C LYS A 12 -50.74 17.76 -10.03
N GLY A 13 -49.63 18.29 -10.57
CA GLY A 13 -48.78 17.59 -11.53
C GLY A 13 -48.37 16.19 -11.06
N LYS A 14 -48.50 15.21 -11.96
CA LYS A 14 -48.10 13.82 -11.72
C LYS A 14 -46.65 13.77 -11.23
N PRO A 15 -46.33 13.04 -10.15
CA PRO A 15 -44.95 12.89 -9.69
C PRO A 15 -44.10 12.33 -10.83
N ASN A 16 -42.94 12.95 -11.05
CA ASN A 16 -42.00 12.57 -12.10
C ASN A 16 -41.70 11.07 -11.97
N LEU A 17 -42.10 10.27 -12.97
CA LEU A 17 -42.02 8.81 -12.95
C LEU A 17 -40.60 8.30 -12.63
N ARG A 18 -39.58 9.08 -13.00
CA ARG A 18 -38.17 8.82 -12.71
C ARG A 18 -37.88 8.90 -11.20
N GLN A 19 -38.47 9.86 -10.50
CA GLN A 19 -38.32 10.05 -9.05
C GLN A 19 -38.90 8.85 -8.30
N ILE A 20 -40.11 8.41 -8.68
CA ILE A 20 -40.78 7.25 -8.06
C ILE A 20 -39.97 5.98 -8.28
N LYS A 21 -39.53 5.72 -9.52
CA LYS A 21 -38.67 4.56 -9.84
C LYS A 21 -37.36 4.59 -9.05
N LYS A 22 -36.74 5.76 -8.86
CA LYS A 22 -35.51 5.93 -8.07
C LYS A 22 -35.73 5.62 -6.59
N VAL A 23 -36.86 6.04 -6.02
CA VAL A 23 -37.21 5.74 -4.62
C VAL A 23 -37.45 4.24 -4.45
N ASN A 24 -38.24 3.61 -5.34
CA ASN A 24 -38.50 2.18 -5.30
C ASN A 24 -37.21 1.35 -5.43
N TYR A 25 -36.31 1.72 -6.35
CA TYR A 25 -35.00 1.06 -6.48
C TYR A 25 -34.19 1.12 -5.17
N LYS A 26 -34.13 2.29 -4.52
CA LYS A 26 -33.40 2.45 -3.26
C LYS A 26 -33.99 1.60 -2.13
N LEU A 27 -35.32 1.53 -2.03
CA LEU A 27 -36.01 0.67 -1.06
C LEU A 27 -35.72 -0.81 -1.30
N SER A 28 -35.84 -1.28 -2.55
CA SER A 28 -35.50 -2.66 -2.91
C SER A 28 -34.03 -2.97 -2.65
N GLN A 29 -33.11 -2.06 -2.94
CA GLN A 29 -31.68 -2.23 -2.68
C GLN A 29 -31.39 -2.31 -1.18
N ALA A 30 -32.02 -1.47 -0.36
CA ALA A 30 -31.86 -1.50 1.09
C ALA A 30 -32.37 -2.84 1.68
N SER A 31 -33.54 -3.29 1.21
CA SER A 31 -34.12 -4.58 1.63
C SER A 31 -33.22 -5.76 1.24
N TYR A 32 -32.69 -5.76 0.01
CA TYR A 32 -31.73 -6.77 -0.46
C TYR A 32 -30.44 -6.78 0.38
N LYS A 33 -29.85 -5.61 0.66
CA LYS A 33 -28.64 -5.50 1.50
C LYS A 33 -28.90 -6.02 2.92
N LYS A 34 -30.06 -5.71 3.50
CA LYS A 34 -30.48 -6.22 4.81
C LYS A 34 -30.59 -7.75 4.79
N LEU A 35 -31.26 -8.30 3.78
CA LEU A 35 -31.40 -9.74 3.60
C LEU A 35 -30.03 -10.42 3.45
N LEU A 36 -29.14 -9.85 2.63
CA LEU A 36 -27.77 -10.35 2.43
C LEU A 36 -26.96 -10.38 3.75
N LEU A 37 -27.10 -9.36 4.58
CA LEU A 37 -26.43 -9.32 5.89
C LEU A 37 -26.99 -10.38 6.85
N ILE A 38 -28.32 -10.57 6.85
CA ILE A 38 -29.00 -11.58 7.67
C ILE A 38 -28.59 -12.98 7.21
N THR A 39 -28.62 -13.26 5.90
CA THR A 39 -28.26 -14.57 5.35
C THR A 39 -26.79 -14.89 5.61
N LYS A 40 -25.87 -13.94 5.45
CA LYS A 40 -24.45 -14.11 5.82
C LYS A 40 -24.28 -14.44 7.31
N ARG A 41 -24.99 -13.72 8.20
CA ARG A 41 -24.95 -14.00 9.64
C ARG A 41 -25.50 -15.39 9.97
N ASN A 42 -26.62 -15.77 9.36
CA ASN A 42 -27.23 -17.07 9.59
C ASN A 42 -26.35 -18.21 9.07
N LYS A 43 -25.77 -18.07 7.87
CA LYS A 43 -24.80 -19.04 7.33
C LYS A 43 -23.55 -19.17 8.19
N PHE A 44 -23.07 -18.06 8.76
CA PHE A 44 -21.97 -18.12 9.71
C PHE A 44 -22.36 -18.81 11.02
N LYS A 45 -23.56 -18.55 11.55
CA LYS A 45 -24.07 -19.26 12.73
C LYS A 45 -24.19 -20.76 12.48
N GLU A 46 -24.77 -21.16 11.35
CA GLU A 46 -24.84 -22.56 10.91
C GLU A 46 -23.44 -23.19 10.90
N PHE A 47 -22.47 -22.54 10.23
CA PHE A 47 -21.08 -22.97 10.20
C PHE A 47 -20.47 -23.15 11.60
N ILE A 48 -20.67 -22.18 12.50
CA ILE A 48 -20.19 -22.28 13.88
C ILE A 48 -20.86 -23.46 14.60
N THR A 49 -22.18 -23.64 14.48
CA THR A 49 -22.88 -24.77 15.10
C THR A 49 -22.41 -26.13 14.58
N THR A 50 -22.13 -26.24 13.28
CA THR A 50 -21.56 -27.45 12.68
C THR A 50 -20.18 -27.76 13.26
N ILE A 51 -19.35 -26.74 13.51
CA ILE A 51 -18.02 -26.92 14.08
C ILE A 51 -18.09 -27.26 15.57
N THR A 52 -18.94 -26.57 16.34
CA THR A 52 -19.05 -26.77 17.79
C THR A 52 -19.63 -28.13 18.15
N ASN A 53 -20.55 -28.66 17.33
CA ASN A 53 -21.13 -30.00 17.54
C ASN A 53 -20.11 -31.14 17.35
N ASN A 54 -19.04 -30.92 16.57
CA ASN A 54 -17.98 -31.90 16.38
C ASN A 54 -16.78 -31.72 17.34
N SER A 55 -16.60 -30.53 17.94
CA SER A 55 -15.67 -30.29 19.05
C SER A 55 -15.80 -28.84 19.53
N LEU A 56 -16.17 -28.63 20.79
CA LEU A 56 -16.29 -27.28 21.37
C LEU A 56 -14.98 -26.48 21.35
N PHE A 57 -13.83 -27.15 21.38
CA PHE A 57 -12.52 -26.49 21.48
C PHE A 57 -11.48 -27.00 20.47
N GLY A 58 -11.59 -28.21 19.91
CA GLY A 58 -10.50 -28.81 19.13
C GLY A 58 -10.25 -28.14 17.77
N ASN A 59 -11.29 -27.84 17.00
CA ASN A 59 -11.11 -27.26 15.66
C ASN A 59 -10.76 -25.78 15.71
N ASN A 60 -11.45 -25.00 16.56
CA ASN A 60 -11.16 -23.58 16.74
C ASN A 60 -9.79 -23.36 17.39
N PHE A 61 -9.43 -24.15 18.41
CA PHE A 61 -8.11 -24.06 19.02
C PHE A 61 -7.01 -24.49 18.06
N ASN A 62 -7.22 -25.48 17.17
CA ASN A 62 -6.22 -25.82 16.13
C ASN A 62 -6.03 -24.74 15.06
N ILE A 63 -7.11 -23.99 14.75
CA ILE A 63 -7.06 -22.83 13.85
C ILE A 63 -6.35 -21.65 14.51
N ILE A 64 -6.64 -21.37 15.79
CA ILE A 64 -6.09 -20.23 16.55
C ILE A 64 -4.66 -20.51 17.04
N SER A 65 -4.36 -21.75 17.46
CA SER A 65 -3.03 -22.17 17.93
C SER A 65 -2.03 -22.42 16.79
N ASN A 66 -2.42 -22.16 15.54
CA ASN A 66 -1.53 -22.25 14.38
C ASN A 66 -0.88 -23.65 14.20
N LYS A 67 -1.45 -24.71 14.82
CA LYS A 67 -0.92 -26.08 14.77
C LYS A 67 -1.09 -26.73 13.41
N LYS A 68 -2.05 -26.27 12.60
CA LYS A 68 -2.01 -26.45 11.14
C LYS A 68 -1.28 -25.25 10.54
N LYS A 69 0.02 -25.12 10.76
CA LYS A 69 0.86 -24.53 9.71
C LYS A 69 0.43 -25.28 8.47
N ARG A 70 -0.05 -24.57 7.43
CA ARG A 70 0.02 -25.16 6.10
C ARG A 70 1.50 -25.48 5.97
N ASN A 71 1.85 -26.76 6.16
CA ASN A 71 3.08 -27.28 5.62
C ASN A 71 2.84 -27.10 4.13
N SER A 72 3.13 -25.91 3.62
CA SER A 72 3.46 -25.74 2.23
C SER A 72 4.69 -26.59 2.14
N ILE A 73 4.49 -27.87 1.79
CA ILE A 73 5.55 -28.77 1.38
C ILE A 73 5.99 -28.14 0.07
N ARG A 74 6.76 -27.06 0.19
CA ARG A 74 7.42 -26.42 -0.93
C ARG A 74 8.39 -27.46 -1.41
N LYS A 75 8.32 -27.76 -2.70
CA LYS A 75 9.33 -28.61 -3.29
C LYS A 75 10.68 -27.90 -3.14
N PRO A 76 11.77 -28.66 -2.99
CA PRO A 76 13.12 -28.12 -3.14
C PRO A 76 13.20 -27.25 -4.38
N ILE A 77 13.80 -26.08 -4.22
CA ILE A 77 14.02 -25.14 -5.31
C ILE A 77 15.35 -25.49 -5.95
N VAL A 78 15.39 -25.56 -7.27
CA VAL A 78 16.62 -25.85 -8.00
C VAL A 78 17.45 -24.57 -8.08
N ASN A 79 18.67 -24.63 -7.54
CA ASN A 79 19.63 -23.53 -7.57
C ASN A 79 20.16 -23.33 -9.01
N PRO A 80 20.80 -22.18 -9.32
CA PRO A 80 21.43 -21.96 -10.63
C PRO A 80 22.48 -23.03 -11.01
N GLN A 81 23.05 -23.73 -10.01
CA GLN A 81 24.01 -24.82 -10.17
C GLN A 81 23.34 -26.20 -10.41
N GLY A 82 22.02 -26.26 -10.55
CA GLY A 82 21.27 -27.49 -10.79
C GLY A 82 21.01 -28.37 -9.56
N THR A 83 21.48 -27.96 -8.37
CA THR A 83 21.26 -28.69 -7.13
C THR A 83 19.94 -28.29 -6.45
N PRO A 84 19.12 -29.24 -5.98
CA PRO A 84 17.92 -28.93 -5.21
C PRO A 84 18.28 -28.45 -3.80
N SER A 85 17.60 -27.43 -3.31
CA SER A 85 17.77 -26.92 -1.94
C SER A 85 17.36 -27.95 -0.89
N THR A 86 18.12 -28.01 0.21
CA THR A 86 17.88 -28.97 1.29
C THR A 86 17.04 -28.39 2.42
N THR A 87 17.10 -27.06 2.59
CA THR A 87 16.42 -26.32 3.65
C THR A 87 15.49 -25.24 3.09
N ILE A 88 14.57 -24.77 3.94
CA ILE A 88 13.65 -23.68 3.59
C ILE A 88 14.43 -22.36 3.48
N GLU A 89 15.44 -22.19 4.32
CA GLU A 89 16.33 -21.02 4.36
C GLU A 89 17.12 -20.92 3.06
N GLU A 90 17.71 -22.02 2.61
CA GLU A 90 18.41 -22.10 1.32
C GLU A 90 17.46 -21.83 0.15
N SER A 91 16.25 -22.41 0.19
CA SER A 91 15.20 -22.16 -0.82
C SER A 91 14.81 -20.68 -0.87
N ASN A 92 14.67 -20.03 0.29
CA ASN A 92 14.33 -18.61 0.35
C ASN A 92 15.50 -17.76 -0.17
N ALA A 93 16.73 -18.07 0.22
CA ALA A 93 17.92 -17.37 -0.25
C ALA A 93 18.03 -17.43 -1.78
N THR A 94 17.78 -18.60 -2.38
CA THR A 94 17.87 -18.78 -3.84
C THR A 94 16.76 -18.07 -4.58
N ILE A 95 15.55 -17.98 -4.00
CA ILE A 95 14.50 -17.10 -4.53
C ILE A 95 14.96 -15.63 -4.47
N ILE A 96 15.50 -15.18 -3.33
CA ILE A 96 15.92 -13.80 -3.15
C ILE A 96 17.02 -13.43 -4.14
N ASP A 97 18.08 -14.24 -4.24
CA ASP A 97 19.18 -14.01 -5.20
C ASP A 97 18.69 -13.97 -6.65
N TYR A 98 17.72 -14.83 -7.00
CA TYR A 98 17.13 -14.81 -8.34
C TYR A 98 16.38 -13.50 -8.65
N HIS A 99 15.62 -12.96 -7.70
CA HIS A 99 14.82 -11.74 -7.92
C HIS A 99 15.61 -10.44 -7.63
N PHE A 100 16.62 -10.50 -6.78
CA PHE A 100 17.42 -9.37 -6.33
C PHE A 100 18.92 -9.72 -6.40
N PRO A 101 19.46 -10.02 -7.60
CA PRO A 101 20.86 -10.38 -7.73
C PRO A 101 21.73 -9.22 -7.25
N TRP A 102 22.76 -9.54 -6.46
CA TRP A 102 23.70 -8.54 -6.01
C TRP A 102 24.38 -7.89 -7.21
N SER A 103 24.00 -6.65 -7.52
CA SER A 103 24.74 -5.83 -8.47
C SER A 103 25.87 -5.17 -7.72
N ASN A 104 27.11 -5.43 -8.16
CA ASN A 104 28.28 -4.71 -7.68
C ASN A 104 28.09 -3.22 -8.02
N ARG A 105 27.55 -2.45 -7.07
CA ARG A 105 27.50 -0.99 -7.15
C ARG A 105 28.94 -0.54 -7.00
N ASN A 106 29.70 -0.57 -8.10
CA ASN A 106 30.92 0.21 -8.21
C ASN A 106 30.59 1.59 -7.64
N SER A 107 31.35 1.98 -6.61
CA SER A 107 31.17 3.21 -5.85
C SER A 107 30.72 4.34 -6.75
N ILE A 108 29.41 4.61 -6.76
CA ILE A 108 28.91 5.87 -7.26
C ILE A 108 29.53 6.84 -6.28
N ASN A 109 30.65 7.45 -6.66
CA ASN A 109 31.21 8.57 -5.92
C ASN A 109 30.05 9.53 -5.79
N PRO A 110 29.51 9.77 -4.59
CA PRO A 110 28.48 10.78 -4.43
C PRO A 110 29.18 12.06 -4.87
N SER A 111 28.84 12.55 -6.07
CA SER A 111 29.15 13.92 -6.44
C SER A 111 28.65 14.74 -5.28
N ALA A 112 29.55 15.49 -4.63
CA ALA A 112 29.24 16.25 -3.45
C ALA A 112 28.09 17.19 -3.80
N ILE A 113 26.86 16.80 -3.47
CA ILE A 113 25.69 17.65 -3.61
C ILE A 113 25.91 18.73 -2.56
N SER A 114 26.14 19.95 -3.04
CA SER A 114 26.24 21.15 -2.21
C SER A 114 25.06 21.17 -1.24
N GLN A 115 25.33 21.35 0.07
CA GLN A 115 24.28 21.46 1.09
C GLN A 115 23.24 22.54 0.76
N ASP A 116 23.64 23.57 -0.01
CA ASP A 116 22.81 24.68 -0.44
C ASP A 116 21.72 24.29 -1.47
N ASP A 117 21.79 23.11 -2.09
CA ASP A 117 20.79 22.68 -3.08
C ASP A 117 19.57 22.00 -2.43
N PHE A 118 19.59 21.77 -1.12
CA PHE A 118 18.52 21.11 -0.37
C PHE A 118 17.49 22.09 0.22
N ASN A 119 16.50 22.50 -0.57
CA ASN A 119 15.30 23.14 -0.03
C ASN A 119 14.64 22.22 1.01
N HIS A 120 14.33 22.81 2.16
CA HIS A 120 13.61 22.19 3.26
C HIS A 120 12.15 21.92 2.85
N PHE A 121 11.58 20.83 3.35
CA PHE A 121 10.16 20.54 3.22
C PHE A 121 9.34 21.57 3.97
N THR A 122 8.27 22.02 3.34
CA THR A 122 7.29 22.89 3.99
C THR A 122 6.40 22.06 4.93
N PRO A 123 5.87 22.65 6.01
CA PRO A 123 4.93 21.96 6.88
C PRO A 123 3.70 21.41 6.15
N GLN A 124 3.20 22.11 5.13
CA GLN A 124 2.04 21.66 4.36
C GLN A 124 2.36 20.42 3.51
N GLU A 125 3.55 20.36 2.90
CA GLU A 125 4.00 19.17 2.16
C GLU A 125 4.09 17.97 3.09
N VAL A 126 4.66 18.16 4.28
CA VAL A 126 4.81 17.07 5.25
C VAL A 126 3.45 16.57 5.72
N GLU A 127 2.57 17.49 6.08
CA GLU A 127 1.21 17.16 6.51
C GLU A 127 0.42 16.42 5.43
N ALA A 128 0.51 16.85 4.17
CA ALA A 128 -0.15 16.17 3.05
C ALA A 128 0.33 14.71 2.87
N VAL A 129 1.64 14.44 3.00
CA VAL A 129 2.17 13.07 2.88
C VAL A 129 1.69 12.21 4.04
N ILE A 130 1.74 12.73 5.27
CA ILE A 130 1.34 12.00 6.48
C ILE A 130 -0.15 11.70 6.49
N GLN A 131 -1.00 12.65 6.09
CA GLN A 131 -2.45 12.44 6.00
C GLN A 131 -2.84 11.39 4.95
N ASN A 132 -2.03 11.22 3.91
CA ASN A 132 -2.23 10.22 2.86
C ASN A 132 -1.72 8.81 3.23
N ILE A 133 -1.23 8.60 4.45
CA ILE A 133 -0.86 7.27 4.93
C ILE A 133 -2.12 6.41 5.09
N LYS A 134 -2.23 5.38 4.24
CA LYS A 134 -3.36 4.45 4.26
C LYS A 134 -3.34 3.62 5.54
N PRO A 135 -4.46 3.52 6.28
CA PRO A 135 -4.56 2.66 7.45
C PRO A 135 -4.57 1.17 7.08
N ASN A 136 -4.36 0.31 8.07
CA ASN A 136 -4.42 -1.15 7.98
C ASN A 136 -3.48 -1.73 6.91
N LYS A 137 -2.33 -1.10 6.72
CA LYS A 137 -1.27 -1.61 5.83
C LYS A 137 -0.32 -2.50 6.59
N ALA A 138 0.33 -3.40 5.86
CA ALA A 138 1.32 -4.29 6.44
C ALA A 138 2.50 -3.47 7.01
N VAL A 139 2.87 -3.79 8.25
CA VAL A 139 3.97 -3.16 8.98
C VAL A 139 5.33 -3.58 8.42
N GLY A 140 6.34 -2.73 8.56
CA GLY A 140 7.72 -3.08 8.23
C GLY A 140 8.36 -4.00 9.27
N VAL A 141 9.69 -4.10 9.22
CA VAL A 141 10.47 -4.84 10.23
C VAL A 141 10.47 -4.16 11.60
N ASP A 142 10.15 -2.87 11.65
CA ASP A 142 10.00 -2.06 12.87
C ASP A 142 8.71 -2.38 13.64
N GLY A 143 7.76 -3.09 13.03
CA GLY A 143 6.48 -3.41 13.64
C GLY A 143 5.55 -2.20 13.82
N LEU A 144 5.94 -1.02 13.34
CA LEU A 144 5.18 0.22 13.51
C LEU A 144 4.18 0.38 12.35
N PRO A 145 2.86 0.38 12.62
CA PRO A 145 1.86 0.70 11.63
C PRO A 145 1.84 2.21 11.35
N GLY A 146 1.34 2.58 10.16
CA GLY A 146 1.32 3.98 9.73
C GLY A 146 0.43 4.87 10.60
N GLU A 147 -0.54 4.29 11.28
CA GLU A 147 -1.34 4.89 12.35
C GLU A 147 -0.46 5.47 13.46
N ILE A 148 0.50 4.70 13.97
CA ILE A 148 1.40 5.16 15.03
C ILE A 148 2.25 6.33 14.53
N ILE A 149 2.71 6.27 13.28
CA ILE A 149 3.49 7.37 12.71
C ILE A 149 2.65 8.65 12.58
N ARG A 150 1.37 8.53 12.23
CA ARG A 150 0.44 9.67 12.23
C ARG A 150 0.27 10.24 13.64
N GLU A 151 0.12 9.40 14.66
CA GLU A 151 0.04 9.87 16.05
C GLU A 151 1.32 10.57 16.52
N ILE A 152 2.50 10.04 16.16
CA ILE A 152 3.79 10.69 16.46
C ILE A 152 3.86 12.08 15.79
N PHE A 153 3.44 12.18 14.54
CA PHE A 153 3.39 13.46 13.84
C PHE A 153 2.43 14.44 14.51
N LEU A 154 1.24 14.00 14.91
CA LEU A 154 0.26 14.85 15.60
C LEU A 154 0.73 15.30 16.99
N ALA A 155 1.48 14.44 17.69
CA ALA A 155 2.04 14.75 19.00
C ALA A 155 3.12 15.84 18.93
N ASN A 156 3.97 15.83 17.89
CA ASN A 156 4.98 16.87 17.69
C ASN A 156 5.32 17.06 16.20
N LYS A 157 4.55 17.93 15.53
CA LYS A 157 4.73 18.23 14.11
C LYS A 157 6.10 18.85 13.81
N ASN A 158 6.55 19.79 14.64
CA ASN A 158 7.78 20.54 14.42
C ASN A 158 8.99 19.61 14.46
N TRP A 159 9.11 18.78 15.49
CA TRP A 159 10.17 17.78 15.60
C TRP A 159 10.20 16.83 14.39
N PHE A 160 9.02 16.38 13.94
CA PHE A 160 8.93 15.46 12.81
C PHE A 160 9.43 16.09 11.51
N ILE A 161 9.04 17.34 11.25
CA ILE A 161 9.46 18.11 10.07
C ILE A 161 10.96 18.38 10.13
N GLU A 162 11.48 18.82 11.28
CA GLU A 162 12.91 19.06 11.50
C GLU A 162 13.73 17.79 11.27
N LEU A 163 13.27 16.64 11.79
CA LEU A 163 13.91 15.35 11.57
C LEU A 163 14.02 15.02 10.07
N LEU A 164 12.93 15.16 9.31
CA LEU A 164 12.94 14.88 7.87
C LEU A 164 13.88 15.83 7.11
N ASN A 165 13.85 17.12 7.45
CA ASN A 165 14.71 18.11 6.85
C ASN A 165 16.19 17.86 7.17
N LEU A 166 16.52 17.48 8.40
CA LEU A 166 17.88 17.11 8.79
C LEU A 166 18.39 15.88 8.03
N LEU A 167 17.55 14.86 7.85
CA LEU A 167 17.91 13.66 7.10
C LEU A 167 18.19 14.00 5.63
N VAL A 168 17.31 14.76 4.99
CA VAL A 168 17.45 15.13 3.58
C VAL A 168 18.58 16.13 3.35
N GLY A 169 18.71 17.16 4.20
CA GLY A 169 19.79 18.14 4.11
C GLY A 169 21.19 17.55 4.35
N ARG A 170 21.28 16.39 5.01
CA ARG A 170 22.53 15.62 5.15
C ARG A 170 22.67 14.49 4.12
N GLY A 171 21.67 14.27 3.25
CA GLY A 171 21.65 13.14 2.33
C GLY A 171 21.63 11.78 3.03
N ILE A 172 21.15 11.71 4.27
CA ILE A 172 21.15 10.48 5.08
C ILE A 172 19.82 9.76 4.91
N PHE A 173 19.90 8.52 4.44
CA PHE A 173 18.80 7.57 4.53
C PHE A 173 19.12 6.52 5.62
N PRO A 174 18.41 6.52 6.77
CA PRO A 174 18.70 5.61 7.88
C PRO A 174 18.69 4.14 7.48
N GLU A 175 19.66 3.35 7.97
CA GLU A 175 19.82 1.95 7.58
C GLU A 175 18.57 1.12 7.87
N LEU A 176 18.04 1.25 9.09
CA LEU A 176 16.84 0.54 9.53
C LEU A 176 15.62 0.81 8.64
N TRP A 177 15.56 1.98 7.99
CA TRP A 177 14.44 2.34 7.13
C TRP A 177 14.56 1.74 5.73
N LYS A 178 15.75 1.24 5.34
CA LYS A 178 16.02 0.54 4.07
C LYS A 178 15.78 -0.96 4.16
N ILE A 179 15.73 -1.51 5.38
CA ILE A 179 15.52 -2.94 5.59
C ILE A 179 14.05 -3.26 5.35
N ALA A 180 13.77 -4.04 4.30
CA ALA A 180 12.44 -4.50 3.97
C ALA A 180 12.19 -5.92 4.46
N ARG A 181 10.96 -6.19 4.93
CA ARG A 181 10.49 -7.56 5.14
C ARG A 181 10.02 -8.13 3.80
N VAL A 182 10.63 -9.22 3.33
CA VAL A 182 10.22 -9.86 2.07
C VAL A 182 9.18 -10.93 2.34
N VAL A 183 8.04 -10.84 1.66
CA VAL A 183 6.98 -11.85 1.67
C VAL A 183 6.91 -12.51 0.29
N LEU A 184 7.02 -13.83 0.25
CA LEU A 184 6.97 -14.61 -0.98
C LEU A 184 5.54 -15.06 -1.29
N ILE A 185 5.00 -14.60 -2.41
CA ILE A 185 3.67 -15.00 -2.91
C ILE A 185 3.83 -16.01 -4.05
N GLU A 186 3.17 -17.15 -3.92
CA GLU A 186 3.17 -18.23 -4.91
C GLU A 186 2.37 -17.82 -6.16
N LYS A 187 2.89 -18.13 -7.35
CA LYS A 187 2.14 -17.96 -8.61
C LYS A 187 1.11 -19.09 -8.74
N GLU A 188 -0.14 -18.72 -8.99
CA GLU A 188 -1.22 -19.68 -9.18
C GLU A 188 -0.96 -20.62 -10.37
N GLY A 189 -1.34 -21.88 -10.21
CA GLY A 189 -1.27 -22.90 -11.27
C GLY A 189 0.14 -23.40 -11.60
N LYS A 190 1.16 -23.05 -10.80
CA LYS A 190 2.55 -23.47 -11.02
C LYS A 190 3.02 -24.46 -9.96
N ILE A 191 3.89 -25.39 -10.37
CA ILE A 191 4.66 -26.23 -9.45
C ILE A 191 5.72 -25.33 -8.79
N LEU A 192 5.87 -25.39 -7.47
CA LEU A 192 6.72 -24.46 -6.71
C LEU A 192 8.16 -24.96 -6.56
N ASP A 193 8.80 -25.26 -7.68
CA ASP A 193 10.15 -25.84 -7.79
C ASP A 193 11.19 -24.87 -8.39
N HIS A 194 10.76 -23.71 -8.87
CA HIS A 194 11.63 -22.72 -9.50
C HIS A 194 11.45 -21.31 -8.88
N PRO A 195 12.52 -20.51 -8.70
CA PRO A 195 12.44 -19.16 -8.11
C PRO A 195 11.45 -18.21 -8.80
N SER A 196 11.34 -18.31 -10.13
CA SER A 196 10.43 -17.49 -10.95
C SER A 196 8.94 -17.75 -10.67
N HIS A 197 8.61 -18.83 -9.95
CA HIS A 197 7.24 -19.18 -9.55
C HIS A 197 6.79 -18.47 -8.27
N PHE A 198 7.65 -17.62 -7.70
CA PHE A 198 7.33 -16.74 -6.59
C PHE A 198 7.34 -15.27 -7.05
N ARG A 199 6.56 -14.45 -6.35
CA ARG A 199 6.56 -12.99 -6.43
C ARG A 199 6.99 -12.46 -5.07
N PRO A 200 8.20 -11.90 -4.94
CA PRO A 200 8.57 -11.23 -3.69
C PRO A 200 7.84 -9.90 -3.57
N ILE A 201 7.33 -9.61 -2.37
CA ILE A 201 6.84 -8.30 -1.98
C ILE A 201 7.74 -7.77 -0.86
N CYS A 202 8.40 -6.64 -1.12
CA CYS A 202 9.22 -5.94 -0.15
C CYS A 202 8.37 -4.95 0.66
N ILE A 203 8.21 -5.22 1.95
CA ILE A 203 7.45 -4.37 2.87
C ILE A 203 8.44 -3.52 3.67
N LEU A 204 8.62 -2.27 3.23
CA LEU A 204 9.44 -1.28 3.95
C LEU A 204 8.73 -0.73 5.20
N PRO A 205 9.49 -0.31 6.22
CA PRO A 205 9.05 0.53 7.32
C PRO A 205 8.26 1.75 6.83
N CYS A 206 7.30 2.21 7.62
CA CYS A 206 6.48 3.36 7.25
C CYS A 206 7.35 4.62 7.10
N TRP A 207 8.35 4.79 7.96
CA TRP A 207 9.33 5.87 7.88
C TRP A 207 10.10 5.90 6.55
N GLY A 208 10.59 4.74 6.09
CA GLY A 208 11.31 4.64 4.82
C GLY A 208 10.43 5.04 3.63
N LYS A 209 9.16 4.60 3.63
CA LYS A 209 8.18 5.00 2.60
C LYS A 209 7.85 6.49 2.62
N ILE A 210 7.82 7.10 3.80
CA ILE A 210 7.59 8.55 3.95
C ILE A 210 8.76 9.32 3.34
N LEU A 211 9.98 8.98 3.72
CA LEU A 211 11.19 9.63 3.22
C LEU A 211 11.35 9.46 1.70
N ASP A 212 11.10 8.25 1.18
CA ASP A 212 11.12 7.93 -0.25
C ASP A 212 10.07 8.74 -1.05
N LYS A 213 8.87 8.90 -0.49
CA LYS A 213 7.84 9.78 -1.09
C LYS A 213 8.28 11.22 -1.16
N PHE A 214 8.92 11.76 -0.13
CA PHE A 214 9.41 13.14 -0.19
C PHE A 214 10.52 13.31 -1.23
N GLN A 215 11.40 12.31 -1.37
CA GLN A 215 12.42 12.33 -2.41
C GLN A 215 11.80 12.22 -3.81
N THR A 216 10.73 11.46 -3.98
CA THR A 216 10.16 11.18 -5.32
C THR A 216 9.11 12.20 -5.76
N ASP A 217 8.22 12.61 -4.85
CA ASP A 217 6.97 13.35 -5.15
C ASP A 217 7.01 14.83 -4.70
N SER A 218 8.05 15.29 -3.99
CA SER A 218 8.10 16.69 -3.56
C SER A 218 8.14 17.63 -4.78
N PRO A 219 7.34 18.72 -4.82
CA PRO A 219 7.42 19.77 -5.84
C PRO A 219 8.83 20.33 -6.00
N ILE A 220 9.61 20.32 -4.92
CA ILE A 220 11.03 20.69 -4.90
C ILE A 220 11.84 19.72 -5.75
N THR A 221 11.64 18.41 -5.61
CA THR A 221 12.36 17.39 -6.40
C THR A 221 11.92 17.40 -7.86
N LEU A 222 10.64 17.68 -8.15
CA LEU A 222 10.15 17.84 -9.52
C LEU A 222 10.78 19.06 -10.19
N LYS A 223 10.82 20.21 -9.51
CA LYS A 223 11.55 21.40 -9.97
C LYS A 223 13.04 21.11 -10.17
N ARG A 224 13.69 20.31 -9.31
CA ARG A 224 15.10 19.89 -9.52
C ARG A 224 15.29 19.04 -10.77
N LYS A 225 14.40 18.07 -11.03
CA LYS A 225 14.46 17.26 -12.27
C LYS A 225 14.28 18.13 -13.51
N GLU A 226 13.38 19.11 -13.45
CA GLU A 226 13.18 20.08 -14.53
C GLU A 226 14.40 21.01 -14.72
N TYR A 227 14.96 21.56 -13.64
CA TYR A 227 16.15 22.43 -13.69
C TYR A 227 17.41 21.68 -14.16
N SER A 228 17.61 20.43 -13.72
CA SER A 228 18.75 19.61 -14.19
C SER A 228 18.59 19.21 -15.66
N ALA A 229 17.36 18.91 -16.10
CA ALA A 229 17.08 18.62 -17.50
C ALA A 229 17.28 19.84 -18.42
N THR A 230 16.89 21.04 -17.98
CA THR A 230 17.09 22.27 -18.76
C THR A 230 18.55 22.70 -18.82
N TYR A 231 19.31 22.55 -17.73
CA TYR A 231 20.75 22.86 -17.68
C TYR A 231 21.60 21.95 -18.57
N ASN A 232 21.29 20.65 -18.59
CA ASN A 232 21.95 19.69 -19.47
C ASN A 232 21.61 19.91 -20.96
N MET A 233 20.39 20.38 -21.27
CA MET A 233 19.98 20.79 -22.62
C MET A 233 20.63 22.10 -23.08
N THR A 234 20.90 23.05 -22.18
CA THR A 234 21.56 24.32 -22.53
C THR A 234 23.07 24.17 -22.65
N SER A 235 23.70 23.38 -21.79
CA SER A 235 25.15 23.09 -21.88
C SER A 235 25.50 22.25 -23.13
N ALA A 236 24.59 21.38 -23.60
CA ALA A 236 24.77 20.66 -24.86
C ALA A 236 24.67 21.55 -26.12
N ARG A 237 24.21 22.80 -25.99
CA ARG A 237 24.00 23.72 -27.12
C ARG A 237 25.14 24.73 -27.30
N THR A 238 26.02 24.87 -26.32
CA THR A 238 27.16 25.81 -26.33
C THR A 238 28.46 25.22 -26.89
N ASP A 239 28.53 23.91 -27.12
CA ASP A 239 29.74 23.21 -27.58
C ASP A 239 29.73 22.88 -29.09
N GLN A 240 29.25 23.82 -29.90
CA GLN A 240 29.43 23.79 -31.36
C GLN A 240 30.01 25.13 -31.82
N PRO A 241 31.33 25.23 -32.08
CA PRO A 241 31.86 26.37 -32.80
C PRO A 241 31.47 26.27 -34.28
N PHE A 242 31.25 27.44 -34.89
CA PHE A 242 31.06 27.64 -36.33
C PHE A 242 32.22 27.09 -37.17
#